data_AF-A0A441XJU1-F1
#
_entry.id   AF-A0A441XJU1-F1
#
_cell.length_a   1.000
_cell.length_b   1.000
_cell.length_c   1.000
_cell.angle_alpha   90.00
_cell.angle_beta   90.00
_cell.angle_gamma   90.00
#
_symmetry.space_group_name_H-M   'P 1'
#
loop_
_entity.id
_entity.type
_entity.pdbx_description
1 polymer ?
#
loop_
_entity_poly.entity_id
_entity_poly.type
_entity_poly.pdbx_seq_one_letter_code
_entity_poly.pdbx_strand_id
1 'polypeptide(L)'
;CEEACTLNLEDIPVAIKTIEQAIADKAYETGHIRPYPPEKKTGKRVAIIGSGPAGMAAAQQLGRAGHDVHVYERESRPGGLMRYG
;
A
#
# COMPACT_ATOMS: atom_id res chain seq x y z
N CYS A 1 -4.13 14.22 7.59
CA CYS A 1 -4.93 13.81 8.77
C CYS A 1 -4.68 14.77 9.94
N GLU A 2 -3.43 15.13 10.22
CA GLU A 2 -3.03 15.97 11.36
C GLU A 2 -3.66 17.38 11.33
N GLU A 3 -3.77 18.00 10.16
CA GLU A 3 -4.43 19.32 10.01
C GLU A 3 -5.88 19.35 10.53
N ALA A 4 -6.60 18.23 10.41
CA ALA A 4 -7.98 18.09 10.85
C ALA A 4 -8.13 17.54 12.28
N CYS A 5 -7.03 17.39 13.02
CA CYS A 5 -7.05 16.90 14.40
C CYS A 5 -7.79 17.91 15.30
N THR A 6 -8.73 17.47 16.14
CA THR A 6 -9.45 18.37 17.05
C THR A 6 -8.51 19.05 18.07
N LEU A 7 -7.41 18.39 18.44
CA LEU A 7 -6.39 18.98 19.32
C LEU A 7 -5.68 20.17 18.66
N ASN A 8 -5.62 20.23 17.31
CA ASN A 8 -5.05 21.33 16.54
C ASN A 8 -5.76 22.69 16.76
N LEU A 9 -6.95 22.67 17.39
CA LEU A 9 -7.69 23.88 17.75
C LEU A 9 -7.12 24.57 18.99
N GLU A 10 -6.48 23.80 19.88
CA GLU A 10 -6.08 24.27 21.21
C GLU A 10 -4.58 24.04 21.50
N ASP A 11 -3.93 23.10 20.82
CA ASP A 11 -2.53 22.70 21.02
C ASP A 11 -1.93 22.07 19.76
N ILE A 12 -0.74 21.47 19.88
CA ILE A 12 -0.05 20.73 18.83
C ILE A 12 -0.86 19.47 18.45
N PRO A 13 -1.15 19.26 17.15
CA PRO A 13 -1.88 18.08 16.72
C PRO A 13 -1.10 16.80 17.00
N VAL A 14 -1.84 15.69 17.16
CA VAL A 14 -1.22 14.37 17.28
C VAL A 14 -0.39 14.09 16.01
N ALA A 15 0.85 13.64 16.20
CA ALA A 15 1.76 13.24 15.11
C ALA A 15 1.37 11.89 14.49
N ILE A 16 0.16 11.81 13.93
CA ILE A 16 -0.48 10.60 13.39
C ILE A 16 0.43 9.90 12.39
N LYS A 17 1.06 10.64 11.47
CA LYS A 17 1.94 10.05 10.44
C LYS A 17 3.14 9.34 11.07
N THR A 18 3.76 9.97 12.07
CA THR A 18 4.93 9.40 12.76
C THR A 18 4.55 8.15 13.55
N ILE A 19 3.39 8.16 14.20
CA ILE A 19 2.86 6.99 14.92
C ILE A 19 2.53 5.86 13.93
N GLU A 20 1.87 6.15 12.82
CA GLU A 20 1.55 5.18 11.77
C GLU A 20 2.81 4.53 11.21
N GLN A 21 3.83 5.33 10.89
CA GLN A 21 5.12 4.84 10.42
C GLN A 21 5.79 3.94 11.46
N ALA A 22 5.88 4.36 12.72
CA ALA A 22 6.52 3.58 13.78
C ALA A 22 5.85 2.21 13.99
N ILE A 23 4.52 2.16 13.91
CA ILE A 23 3.75 0.90 14.00
C ILE A 23 4.01 0.02 12.77
N ALA A 24 3.98 0.59 11.57
CA ALA A 24 4.22 -0.15 10.32
C ALA A 24 5.65 -0.74 10.28
N ASP A 25 6.65 0.06 10.64
CA ASP A 25 8.05 -0.37 10.71
C ASP A 25 8.20 -1.52 11.71
N LYS A 26 7.64 -1.36 12.91
CA LYS A 26 7.70 -2.42 13.93
C LYS A 26 7.01 -3.69 13.48
N ALA A 27 5.85 -3.59 12.84
CA ALA A 27 5.09 -4.74 12.32
C ALA A 27 5.86 -5.47 11.21
N TYR A 28 6.60 -4.74 10.37
CA TYR A 28 7.47 -5.33 9.36
C TYR A 28 8.66 -6.07 10.00
N GLU A 29 9.39 -5.42 10.90
CA GLU A 29 10.55 -5.99 11.60
C GLU A 29 10.20 -7.26 12.38
N THR A 30 9.02 -7.29 13.00
CA THR A 30 8.56 -8.40 13.84
C THR A 30 7.80 -9.47 13.05
N GLY A 31 7.69 -9.35 11.73
CA GLY A 31 7.06 -10.36 10.87
C GLY A 31 5.54 -10.48 11.03
N HIS A 32 4.88 -9.42 11.51
CA HIS A 32 3.42 -9.34 11.56
C HIS A 32 2.81 -9.06 10.18
N ILE A 33 3.57 -8.41 9.28
CA ILE A 33 3.14 -8.19 7.89
C ILE A 33 3.41 -9.46 7.08
N ARG A 34 2.34 -10.12 6.63
CA ARG A 34 2.40 -11.35 5.82
C ARG A 34 1.53 -11.23 4.56
N PRO A 35 1.81 -12.00 3.49
CA PRO A 35 0.91 -12.08 2.35
C PRO A 35 -0.47 -12.62 2.76
N TYR A 36 -1.52 -12.10 2.14
CA TYR A 36 -2.89 -12.59 2.30
C TYR A 36 -3.37 -13.08 0.93
N PRO A 37 -3.03 -14.33 0.55
CA PRO A 37 -3.50 -14.89 -0.71
C PRO A 37 -5.02 -15.14 -0.68
N PRO A 38 -5.69 -15.13 -1.83
CA PRO A 38 -7.11 -15.43 -1.91
C PRO A 38 -7.38 -16.92 -1.63
N GLU A 39 -8.46 -17.23 -0.91
CA GLU A 39 -8.90 -18.62 -0.71
C GLU A 39 -9.39 -19.28 -2.01
N LYS A 40 -10.00 -18.48 -2.91
CA LYS A 40 -10.57 -18.95 -4.18
C LYS A 40 -10.12 -18.06 -5.32
N LYS A 41 -9.82 -18.68 -6.46
CA LYS A 41 -9.54 -17.97 -7.71
C LYS A 41 -10.84 -17.70 -8.46
N THR A 42 -10.94 -16.50 -9.02
CA THR A 42 -12.10 -16.05 -9.80
C THR A 42 -12.05 -16.48 -11.26
N GLY A 43 -10.88 -16.92 -11.75
CA GLY A 43 -10.63 -17.20 -13.17
C GLY A 43 -10.50 -15.97 -14.07
N LYS A 44 -10.71 -14.76 -13.54
CA LYS A 44 -10.56 -13.50 -14.29
C LYS A 44 -9.09 -13.05 -14.28
N ARG A 45 -8.66 -12.48 -15.41
CA ARG A 45 -7.31 -11.92 -15.61
C ARG A 45 -7.38 -10.40 -15.70
N VAL A 46 -6.47 -9.70 -15.03
CA VAL A 46 -6.39 -8.24 -15.00
C VAL A 46 -4.97 -7.79 -15.29
N ALA A 47 -4.81 -6.87 -16.25
CA ALA A 47 -3.56 -6.18 -16.51
C ALA A 47 -3.57 -4.79 -15.85
N ILE A 48 -2.49 -4.44 -15.18
CA ILE A 48 -2.26 -3.12 -14.57
C ILE A 48 -1.04 -2.50 -15.24
N ILE A 49 -1.20 -1.29 -15.79
CA ILE A 49 -0.12 -0.55 -16.44
C ILE A 49 0.44 0.48 -15.43
N GLY A 50 1.70 0.31 -15.06
CA GLY A 50 2.41 1.14 -14.08
C GLY A 50 2.48 0.51 -12.69
N SER A 51 3.68 0.52 -12.10
CA SER A 51 3.98 -0.04 -10.76
C SER A 51 4.09 1.03 -9.66
N GLY A 52 3.55 2.22 -9.89
CA GLY A 52 3.44 3.24 -8.85
C GLY A 52 2.49 2.83 -7.71
N PRO A 53 2.34 3.69 -6.67
CA PRO A 53 1.47 3.40 -5.52
C PRO A 53 0.05 2.98 -5.90
N ALA A 54 -0.55 3.66 -6.88
CA ALA A 54 -1.89 3.33 -7.38
C ALA A 54 -1.95 1.92 -7.99
N GLY A 55 -0.99 1.58 -8.86
CA GLY A 55 -0.93 0.27 -9.52
C GLY A 55 -0.70 -0.87 -8.53
N MET A 56 0.23 -0.70 -7.59
CA MET A 56 0.50 -1.71 -6.55
C MET A 56 -0.67 -1.89 -5.57
N ALA A 57 -1.34 -0.80 -5.18
CA ALA A 57 -2.53 -0.87 -4.34
C ALA A 57 -3.67 -1.63 -5.03
N ALA A 58 -3.95 -1.30 -6.29
CA ALA A 58 -4.94 -2.02 -7.09
C ALA A 58 -4.57 -3.50 -7.27
N ALA A 59 -3.30 -3.80 -7.54
CA ALA A 59 -2.82 -5.16 -7.71
C ALA A 59 -3.03 -6.01 -6.46
N GLN A 60 -2.73 -5.45 -5.29
CA GLN A 60 -2.90 -6.12 -4.01
C GLN A 60 -4.37 -6.44 -3.72
N GLN A 61 -5.27 -5.46 -3.90
CA GLN A 61 -6.70 -5.65 -3.65
C GLN A 61 -7.31 -6.68 -4.60
N LEU A 62 -7.00 -6.60 -5.90
CA LEU A 62 -7.50 -7.54 -6.90
C LEU A 62 -6.91 -8.94 -6.72
N GLY A 63 -5.64 -9.06 -6.34
CA GLY A 63 -5.01 -10.33 -6.00
C GLY A 63 -5.70 -11.00 -4.81
N ARG A 64 -6.01 -10.24 -3.76
CA ARG A 64 -6.78 -10.69 -2.59
C ARG A 64 -8.21 -11.08 -2.92
N ALA A 65 -8.82 -10.43 -3.91
CA ALA A 65 -10.15 -10.79 -4.42
C ALA A 65 -10.14 -12.07 -5.28
N GLY A 66 -8.97 -12.66 -5.58
CA GLY A 66 -8.86 -13.91 -6.32
C GLY A 66 -8.65 -13.74 -7.83
N HIS A 67 -8.34 -12.54 -8.31
CA HIS A 67 -7.98 -12.31 -9.71
C HIS A 67 -6.54 -12.74 -9.99
N ASP A 68 -6.28 -13.10 -11.25
CA ASP A 68 -4.92 -13.26 -11.76
C ASP A 68 -4.45 -11.90 -12.31
N VAL A 69 -3.54 -11.26 -11.57
CA VAL A 69 -3.16 -9.86 -11.80
C VAL A 69 -1.73 -9.80 -12.31
N HIS A 70 -1.54 -9.10 -13.43
CA HIS A 70 -0.24 -8.87 -14.06
C HIS A 70 0.06 -7.37 -14.07
N VAL A 71 1.17 -6.96 -13.46
CA VAL A 71 1.62 -5.56 -13.44
C VAL A 71 2.72 -5.38 -14.48
N TYR A 72 2.55 -4.40 -15.36
CA TYR A 72 3.50 -4.04 -16.40
C TYR A 72 4.14 -2.70 -16.07
N GLU A 73 5.47 -2.65 -16.05
CA GLU A 73 6.25 -1.44 -15.75
C GLU A 73 7.22 -1.16 -16.90
N ARG A 74 7.36 0.11 -17.25
CA ARG A 74 8.32 0.58 -18.25
C ARG A 74 9.74 0.63 -17.68
N GLU A 75 9.87 1.07 -16.44
CA GLU A 75 11.15 1.20 -15.75
C GLU A 75 11.74 -0.14 -15.30
N SER A 76 13.05 -0.16 -15.03
CA SER A 76 13.78 -1.37 -14.67
C SER A 76 13.41 -1.95 -13.30
N ARG A 77 12.82 -1.15 -12.40
CA ARG A 77 12.42 -1.56 -11.05
C ARG A 77 11.03 -1.01 -10.74
N PRO A 78 10.20 -1.76 -9.98
CA PRO A 78 8.89 -1.28 -9.61
C PRO A 78 8.95 -0.20 -8.54
N GLY A 79 7.92 0.65 -8.47
CA GLY A 79 7.70 1.63 -7.40
C GLY A 79 7.30 3.03 -7.88
N GLY A 80 7.42 3.34 -9.18
CA GLY A 80 7.12 4.66 -9.72
C GLY A 80 7.88 5.79 -8.99
N LEU A 81 7.20 6.91 -8.72
CA LEU A 81 7.80 8.07 -8.03
C LEU A 81 8.26 7.77 -6.60
N MET A 82 7.71 6.74 -5.92
CA MET A 82 8.24 6.33 -4.61
C MET A 82 9.67 5.77 -4.69
N ARG A 83 10.12 5.40 -5.89
CA ARG A 83 11.45 4.86 -6.13
C ARG A 83 12.37 5.81 -6.89
N TYR A 84 11.83 6.50 -7.89
CA TYR A 84 12.61 7.33 -8.81
C TYR A 84 12.40 8.84 -8.63
N GLY A 85 11.57 9.24 -7.67
CA GLY A 85 11.32 10.64 -7.32
C GLY A 85 12.39 11.23 -6.42
#